data_AF-A0A2V7F3E2-F1
#
_entry.id   AF-A0A2V7F3E2-F1
#
_cell.length_a   1.000
_cell.length_b   1.000
_cell.length_c   1.000
_cell.angle_alpha   90.00
_cell.angle_beta   90.00
_cell.angle_gamma   90.00
#
_symmetry.space_group_name_H-M   'P 1'
#
loop_
_entity.id
_entity.type
_entity.pdbx_description
1 polymer ?
#
loop_
_entity_poly.entity_id
_entity_poly.type
_entity_poly.pdbx_seq_one_letter_code
_entity_poly.pdbx_strand_id
1 'polypeptide(L)' 'MELLAEVERVLPLIERSPASFPRLLDVPADLVIRRTLLPRFPYAVVFIELGTELRVLAVAHAKRRPGYWLNRIAREERR' A
#
# COMPACT_ATOMS: atom_id res chain seq x y z
N MET A 1 -13.90 -1.60 -16.18
CA MET A 1 -13.35 -0.96 -14.96
C MET A 1 -11.82 -0.99 -15.01
N GLU A 2 -11.18 -0.11 -15.78
CA GLU A 2 -9.72 -0.19 -16.06
C GLU A 2 -8.81 -0.02 -14.84
N LEU A 3 -9.23 0.74 -13.82
CA LEU A 3 -8.44 0.94 -12.59
C LEU A 3 -8.29 -0.35 -11.78
N LEU A 4 -9.38 -1.13 -11.66
CA LEU A 4 -9.36 -2.38 -10.90
C LEU A 4 -8.39 -3.38 -11.54
N ALA A 5 -8.43 -3.50 -12.87
CA ALA A 5 -7.52 -4.37 -13.62
C ALA A 5 -6.04 -3.98 -13.40
N GLU A 6 -5.73 -2.68 -13.30
CA GLU A 6 -4.37 -2.23 -13.03
C GLU A 6 -3.92 -2.53 -11.59
N VAL A 7 -4.84 -2.46 -10.61
CA VAL A 7 -4.58 -2.93 -9.25
C VAL A 7 -4.31 -4.44 -9.26
N GLU A 8 -5.19 -5.23 -9.86
CA GLU A 8 -5.02 -6.69 -9.95
C GLU A 8 -3.70 -7.09 -10.61
N ARG A 9 -3.24 -6.33 -11.61
CA ARG A 9 -1.96 -6.56 -12.29
C ARG A 9 -0.75 -6.36 -11.37
N VAL A 10 -0.84 -5.47 -10.37
CA VAL A 10 0.28 -5.18 -9.47
C VAL A 10 0.33 -6.10 -8.25
N LEU A 11 -0.78 -6.72 -7.85
CA LEU A 11 -0.84 -7.59 -6.68
C LEU A 11 0.17 -8.76 -6.74
N PRO A 12 0.32 -9.50 -7.86
CA PRO A 12 1.30 -10.57 -7.95
C PRO A 12 2.76 -10.08 -7.86
N LEU A 13 3.04 -8.83 -8.23
CA LEU A 13 4.37 -8.24 -8.08
C LEU A 13 4.67 -7.95 -6.61
N ILE A 14 3.68 -7.43 -5.89
CA ILE A 14 3.72 -7.21 -4.44
C ILE A 14 3.96 -8.54 -3.71
N GLU A 15 3.22 -9.58 -4.07
CA GLU A 15 3.33 -10.90 -3.46
C GLU A 15 4.70 -11.56 -3.68
N ARG A 16 5.23 -11.50 -4.90
CA ARG A 16 6.52 -12.14 -5.23
C ARG A 16 7.73 -11.48 -4.57
N SER A 17 7.71 -10.16 -4.40
CA SER A 17 8.86 -9.42 -3.87
C SER A 17 8.44 -8.14 -3.16
N PRO A 18 7.77 -8.24 -2.00
CA PRO A 18 7.29 -7.06 -1.27
C PRO A 18 8.46 -6.14 -0.86
N ALA A 19 9.61 -6.73 -0.52
CA ALA A 19 10.81 -6.00 -0.12
C ALA A 19 11.41 -5.10 -1.22
N SER A 20 11.09 -5.35 -2.49
CA SER A 20 11.57 -4.54 -3.63
C SER A 20 10.91 -3.15 -3.71
N PHE A 21 9.76 -2.98 -3.05
CA PHE A 21 9.03 -1.71 -3.05
C PHE A 21 9.55 -0.76 -1.97
N PRO A 22 9.58 0.56 -2.21
CA PRO A 22 10.09 1.52 -1.24
C PRO A 22 9.24 1.53 0.04
N ARG A 23 9.94 1.57 1.18
CA ARG A 23 9.33 1.81 2.50
C ARG A 23 8.85 3.25 2.58
N LEU A 24 7.70 3.45 3.20
CA LEU A 24 7.26 4.77 3.62
C LEU A 24 7.93 5.12 4.95
N LEU A 25 8.42 6.36 5.06
CA LEU A 25 9.14 6.85 6.24
C LEU A 25 8.24 7.65 7.18
N ASP A 26 7.17 8.25 6.67
CA ASP A 26 6.21 9.06 7.43
C ASP A 26 5.07 8.19 8.04
N VAL A 27 5.45 7.06 8.65
CA VAL A 27 4.53 6.07 9.24
C VAL A 27 5.09 5.59 10.60
N PRO A 28 4.28 4.96 11.47
CA PRO A 28 4.79 4.37 12.72
C PRO A 28 5.99 3.44 12.48
N ALA A 29 7.04 3.59 13.30
CA ALA A 29 8.35 2.97 13.06
C ALA A 29 8.36 1.45 13.23
N ASP A 30 7.40 0.93 13.99
CA ASP A 30 7.12 -0.49 14.22
C ASP A 30 6.45 -1.17 13.02
N LEU A 31 5.93 -0.40 12.05
CA LEU A 31 5.25 -0.93 10.88
C LEU A 31 6.14 -0.81 9.62
N VAL A 32 6.28 -1.92 8.90
CA VAL A 32 6.94 -1.95 7.58
C VAL A 32 5.91 -1.70 6.49
N ILE A 33 5.57 -0.43 6.28
CA ILE A 33 4.62 -0.03 5.24
C ILE A 33 5.38 0.31 3.96
N ARG A 34 4.90 -0.20 2.84
CA ARG A 34 5.44 0.01 1.50
C ARG A 34 4.36 0.49 0.54
N ARG A 35 4.80 1.05 -0.59
CA ARG A 35 3.89 1.43 -1.66
C ARG A 35 4.45 1.16 -3.04
N THR A 36 3.55 1.00 -4.00
CA THR A 36 3.86 1.02 -5.43
C THR A 36 2.89 1.96 -6.15
N LEU A 37 3.38 2.72 -7.12
CA LEU A 37 2.53 3.56 -7.98
C LEU A 37 1.95 2.70 -9.10
N LEU A 38 0.69 2.92 -9.45
CA LEU A 38 0.08 2.32 -10.62
C LEU A 38 0.61 3.03 -11.87
N PRO A 39 1.21 2.32 -12.84
CA PRO A 39 1.77 2.95 -14.04
C PRO A 39 0.79 3.80 -14.86
N ARG A 40 -0.48 3.38 -14.93
CA ARG A 40 -1.51 4.05 -15.75
C ARG A 40 -2.33 5.11 -15.03
N PHE A 41 -2.30 5.13 -13.70
CA PHE A 41 -3.20 5.96 -12.90
C PHE A 41 -2.43 6.67 -11.80
N PRO A 42 -2.82 7.89 -11.41
CA PRO A 42 -2.17 8.63 -10.32
C PRO A 42 -2.57 8.06 -8.94
N TYR A 43 -2.48 6.74 -8.77
CA TYR A 43 -2.82 6.00 -7.57
C TYR A 43 -1.62 5.17 -7.11
N ALA A 44 -1.62 4.85 -5.82
CA ALA A 44 -0.64 3.99 -5.19
C ALA A 44 -1.38 2.86 -4.48
N VAL A 45 -0.85 1.64 -4.56
CA VAL A 45 -1.21 0.56 -3.65
C VAL A 45 -0.28 0.66 -2.45
N VAL A 46 -0.85 0.84 -1.27
CA VAL A 46 -0.15 0.92 0.00
C VAL A 46 -0.43 -0.37 0.77
N PHE A 47 0.61 -1.04 1.23
CA PHE A 47 0.51 -2.34 1.88
C PHE A 47 1.51 -2.48 3.01
N ILE A 48 1.26 -3.45 3.89
CA ILE A 48 2.10 -3.81 5.03
C ILE A 48 2.44 -5.30 5.00
N GLU A 49 3.64 -5.63 5.44
CA GLU A 49 4.09 -7.00 5.68
C GLU A 49 3.81 -7.38 7.15
N LEU A 50 2.98 -8.40 7.38
CA LEU A 50 2.62 -8.91 8.71
C LEU A 50 3.01 -10.38 8.83
N GLY A 51 4.25 -10.65 9.23
CA GLY A 51 4.76 -12.02 9.37
C GLY A 51 4.67 -12.80 8.06
N THR A 52 3.64 -13.64 7.92
CA THR A 52 3.41 -14.51 6.76
C THR A 52 2.37 -13.96 5.77
N GLU A 53 1.76 -12.82 6.02
CA GLU A 53 0.75 -12.23 5.13
C GLU A 53 1.11 -10.81 4.69
N LEU A 54 0.63 -10.44 3.50
CA LEU A 54 0.64 -9.07 3.01
C LEU A 54 -0.77 -8.50 3.08
N ARG A 55 -0.94 -7.31 3.64
CA ARG A 55 -2.24 -6.63 3.68
C ARG A 55 -2.18 -5.31 2.93
N VAL A 56 -3.14 -5.11 2.02
CA VAL A 56 -3.34 -3.83 1.34
C VAL A 56 -4.13 -2.90 2.27
N LEU A 57 -3.51 -1.81 2.69
CA LEU A 57 -4.10 -0.80 3.57
C LEU A 57 -4.97 0.20 2.80
N ALA A 58 -4.51 0.57 1.59
CA ALA A 58 -5.21 1.53 0.75
C ALA A 58 -4.81 1.44 -0.73
N VAL A 59 -5.77 1.75 -1.59
CA VAL A 59 -5.51 2.22 -2.96
C VAL A 59 -5.71 3.74 -2.95
N ALA A 60 -4.60 4.48 -2.85
CA ALA A 60 -4.60 5.90 -2.53
C ALA A 60 -4.27 6.77 -3.75
N HIS A 61 -5.06 7.81 -4.00
CA HIS A 61 -4.77 8.76 -5.08
C HIS A 61 -3.55 9.62 -4.71
N ALA A 62 -2.47 9.57 -5.51
CA ALA A 62 -1.17 10.15 -5.23
C ALA A 62 -1.17 11.69 -5.15
N LYS A 63 -2.11 12.36 -5.82
CA LYS A 63 -2.28 13.83 -5.75
C LYS A 63 -3.03 14.35 -4.51
N ARG A 64 -3.55 13.46 -3.65
CA ARG A 64 -4.22 13.88 -2.40
C ARG A 64 -3.20 14.16 -1.30
N ARG A 65 -3.64 14.83 -0.23
CA ARG A 65 -2.80 15.16 0.93
C ARG A 65 -2.05 13.90 1.41
N PRO A 66 -0.71 13.95 1.57
CA PRO A 66 0.06 12.85 2.14
C PRO A 66 -0.56 12.36 3.44
N GLY A 67 -0.56 11.05 3.65
CA GLY A 67 -0.99 10.44 4.90
C GLY A 67 -2.50 10.46 5.20
N TYR A 68 -3.39 10.91 4.30
CA TYR A 68 -4.84 10.91 4.57
C TYR A 68 -5.42 9.52 4.90
N TRP A 69 -4.75 8.46 4.43
CA TRP A 69 -5.12 7.06 4.65
C TRP A 69 -4.53 6.48 5.96
N LEU A 70 -3.63 7.20 6.65
CA LEU A 70 -3.02 6.74 7.92
C LEU A 70 -4.07 6.46 9.00
N ASN A 71 -5.20 7.19 8.98
CA ASN A 71 -6.33 6.93 9.88
C ASN A 71 -6.92 5.51 9.72
N ARG A 72 -6.60 4.79 8.64
CA ARG A 72 -6.98 3.39 8.46
C ARG A 72 -6.13 2.48 9.34
N ILE A 73 -4.81 2.69 9.39
CA ILE A 73 -3.86 1.94 10.24
C ILE A 73 -4.34 1.85 11.70
N ALA A 74 -4.83 2.95 12.26
CA ALA A 74 -5.32 3.00 13.64
C ALA A 74 -6.58 2.13 13.91
N ARG A 75 -7.27 1.65 12.87
CA ARG A 75 -8.33 0.63 13.01
C ARG A 75 -7.76 -0.79 13.00
N GLU A 76 -6.64 -1.01 12.33
CA GLU A 76 -5.98 -2.30 12.26
C GLU A 76 -5.27 -2.68 13.58
N GLU A 77 -4.67 -1.74 14.32
CA GLU A 77 -4.04 -1.99 15.65
C GLU A 77 -5.01 -2.55 16.72
N ARG A 78 -6.33 -2.54 16.45
CA ARG A 78 -7.38 -3.02 17.36
C ARG A 78 -7.97 -4.39 16.98
N ARG A 79 -7.44 -5.06 15.95
CA ARG A 79 -7.95 -6.34 15.44
C ARG A 79 -6.86 -7.39 15.35
#